data_AF-A0A518BL23-F1
#
_entry.id   AF-A0A518BL23-F1
#
_cell.length_a   1.000
_cell.length_b   1.000
_cell.length_c   1.000
_cell.angle_alpha   90.00
_cell.angle_beta   90.00
_cell.angle_gamma   90.00
#
_symmetry.space_group_name_H-M   'P 1'
#
loop_
_entity.id
_entity.type
_entity.pdbx_description
1 polymer ?
#
loop_
_entity_poly.entity_id
_entity_poly.type
_entity_poly.pdbx_seq_one_letter_code
_entity_poly.pdbx_strand_id
1 'polypeptide(L)' 'MKAETRLELLGLLAIAVFLIALWVGKSSLEARAFNRATGKSVTALDAMFTTLRVEGAAR' A
#
# COMPACT_ATOMS: atom_id res chain seq x y z
N MET A 1 -18.84 13.78 25.73
CA MET A 1 -17.59 13.05 25.46
C MET A 1 -16.44 13.77 26.16
N LYS A 2 -15.70 13.06 27.03
CA LYS A 2 -14.59 13.62 27.82
C LYS A 2 -13.39 13.98 26.93
N ALA A 3 -12.56 14.92 27.36
CA ALA A 3 -11.38 15.36 26.61
C ALA A 3 -10.37 14.21 26.40
N GLU A 4 -10.23 13.32 27.38
CA GLU A 4 -9.40 12.11 27.34
C GLU A 4 -9.80 11.19 26.16
N THR A 5 -11.10 10.92 25.99
CA THR A 5 -11.63 10.09 24.89
C THR A 5 -11.36 10.72 23.52
N ARG A 6 -11.33 12.05 23.41
CA ARG A 6 -11.01 12.74 22.14
C ARG A 6 -9.55 12.57 21.77
N LEU A 7 -8.64 12.66 22.76
CA LEU A 7 -7.21 12.46 22.56
C LEU A 7 -6.89 11.02 22.16
N GLU A 8 -7.54 10.04 22.80
CA GLU A 8 -7.43 8.63 22.42
C GLU A 8 -7.87 8.39 20.96
N LEU A 9 -9.02 8.94 20.57
CA LEU A 9 -9.53 8.84 19.20
C LEU A 9 -8.57 9.46 18.17
N LEU A 10 -8.00 10.63 18.48
CA LEU A 10 -7.00 11.27 17.62
C LEU A 10 -5.72 10.44 17.50
N GLY A 11 -5.28 9.82 18.60
CA GLY A 11 -4.14 8.90 18.60
C GLY A 11 -4.39 7.67 17.71
N LEU A 12 -5.55 7.04 17.84
CA LEU A 12 -5.94 5.91 16.99
C LEU A 12 -6.05 6.30 15.51
N LEU A 13 -6.59 7.49 15.22
CA LEU A 13 -6.69 8.00 13.86
C LEU A 13 -5.30 8.22 13.24
N ALA A 14 -4.36 8.79 13.99
CA ALA A 14 -2.98 8.99 13.52
C ALA A 14 -2.30 7.66 13.18
N ILE A 15 -2.48 6.64 14.02
CA ILE A 15 -1.95 5.29 13.78
C ILE A 15 -2.58 4.69 12.52
N ALA A 16 -3.89 4.79 12.36
CA ALA A 16 -4.59 4.28 11.17
C ALA A 16 -4.08 4.92 9.88
N VAL A 17 -3.91 6.25 9.87
CA VAL A 17 -3.35 6.98 8.72
C VAL A 17 -1.92 6.53 8.42
N PHE A 18 -1.09 6.35 9.44
CA PHE A 18 0.28 5.87 9.28
C PHE A 18 0.33 4.46 8.65
N LEU A 19 -0.52 3.55 9.10
CA LEU A 19 -0.60 2.19 8.54
C LEU A 19 -1.06 2.20 7.07
N ILE A 20 -2.04 3.05 6.72
CA ILE A 20 -2.49 3.23 5.34
C ILE A 20 -1.35 3.76 4.47
N ALA A 21 -0.58 4.74 4.96
CA ALA A 21 0.56 5.29 4.23
C ALA A 21 1.65 4.24 3.97
N LEU A 22 1.97 3.39 4.96
CA LEU A 22 2.91 2.29 4.79
C LEU A 22 2.41 1.27 3.75
N TRP A 23 1.12 0.95 3.78
CA TRP A 23 0.52 0.03 2.81
C TRP A 23 0.59 0.58 1.38
N VAL A 24 0.19 1.85 1.16
CA VAL A 24 0.31 2.53 -0.13
C VAL A 24 1.77 2.57 -0.61
N GLY A 25 2.71 2.88 0.30
CA GLY A 25 4.13 2.90 -0.01
C GLY A 25 4.65 1.55 -0.48
N LYS A 26 4.29 0.47 0.24
CA LYS A 26 4.63 -0.91 -0.14
C LYS A 26 4.09 -1.28 -1.51
N SER A 27 2.80 -1.02 -1.76
CA SER A 27 2.18 -1.33 -3.07
C SER A 27 2.75 -0.50 -4.21
N SER A 28 3.17 0.75 -3.97
CA SER A 28 3.88 1.56 -4.96
C SER A 28 5.23 0.95 -5.34
N LEU A 29 5.99 0.45 -4.35
CA LEU A 29 7.25 -0.25 -4.61
C LEU A 29 7.03 -1.56 -5.39
N GLU A 30 6.00 -2.33 -5.04
CA GLU A 30 5.64 -3.56 -5.75
C GLU A 30 5.24 -3.29 -7.20
N ALA A 31 4.39 -2.30 -7.45
CA ALA A 31 4.00 -1.89 -8.80
C ALA A 31 5.21 -1.45 -9.63
N ARG A 32 6.13 -0.66 -9.05
CA ARG A 32 7.36 -0.22 -9.75
C ARG A 32 8.27 -1.39 -10.06
N ALA A 33 8.46 -2.32 -9.13
CA ALA A 33 9.27 -3.51 -9.34
C ALA A 33 8.68 -4.41 -10.44
N PHE A 34 7.36 -4.63 -10.41
CA PHE A 34 6.64 -5.41 -11.41
C PHE A 34 6.71 -4.78 -12.80
N ASN A 35 6.48 -3.47 -12.90
CA ASN A 35 6.57 -2.72 -14.17
C ASN A 35 7.99 -2.79 -14.74
N ARG A 36 9.01 -2.69 -13.89
CA ARG A 36 10.42 -2.84 -14.30
C ARG A 36 10.72 -4.25 -14.82
N ALA A 37 10.13 -5.28 -14.24
CA ALA A 37 10.37 -6.67 -14.63
C ALA A 37 9.58 -7.10 -15.87
N THR A 38 8.38 -6.55 -16.08
CA THR A 38 7.45 -7.02 -17.13
C THR A 38 7.24 -6.04 -18.29
N GLY A 39 7.73 -4.79 -18.16
CA GLY A 39 7.46 -3.72 -19.13
C GLY A 39 6.01 -3.22 -19.12
N LYS A 40 5.17 -3.67 -18.17
CA LYS A 40 3.78 -3.22 -18.02
C LYS A 40 3.71 -1.89 -17.25
N SER A 41 2.55 -1.24 -17.27
CA SER A 41 2.26 0.01 -16.55
C SER A 41 1.13 -0.18 -15.53
N VAL A 42 1.37 -1.00 -14.52
CA VAL A 42 0.44 -1.24 -13.41
C VAL A 42 0.55 -0.12 -12.37
N THR A 43 -0.57 0.32 -11.82
CA THR A 43 -0.58 1.39 -10.82
C THR A 43 -0.37 0.86 -9.40
N ALA A 44 0.02 1.73 -8.48
CA ALA A 44 0.08 1.38 -7.05
C ALA A 44 -1.29 0.91 -6.53
N LEU A 45 -2.39 1.48 -7.05
CA LEU A 45 -3.75 1.12 -6.66
C LEU A 45 -4.08 -0.32 -7.05
N ASP A 46 -3.68 -0.78 -8.23
CA ASP A 46 -3.85 -2.17 -8.66
C ASP A 46 -3.06 -3.13 -7.75
N ALA A 47 -1.84 -2.75 -7.36
CA ALA A 47 -0.97 -3.50 -6.45
C ALA A 47 -1.45 -3.51 -4.99
N MET A 48 -2.36 -2.61 -4.60
CA MET A 48 -2.98 -2.62 -3.28
C MET A 48 -4.00 -3.74 -3.14
N PHE A 49 -4.77 -4.02 -4.20
CA PHE A 49 -5.89 -4.96 -4.16
C PHE A 49 -5.62 -6.28 -4.92
N THR A 50 -4.52 -6.35 -5.68
CA THR A 50 -4.21 -7.53 -6.51
C THR A 50 -2.77 -7.98 -6.28
N THR A 51 -2.59 -9.30 -6.14
CA THR A 51 -1.24 -9.87 -6.07
C THR A 51 -0.60 -9.85 -7.45
N LEU A 52 0.41 -9.00 -7.63
CA LEU A 52 1.21 -8.96 -8.85
C LEU A 52 2.19 -10.14 -8.87
N ARG A 53 2.10 -11.00 -9.88
CA ARG A 53 3.01 -12.13 -10.09
C ARG A 53 3.69 -12.00 -11.44
N VAL A 54 5.03 -12.04 -11.41
CA VAL A 54 5.82 -12.24 -12.64
C VAL A 54 5.78 -13.73 -12.92
N GLU A 55 4.88 -14.17 -13.79
CA GLU A 55 4.98 -15.52 -14.34
C GLU A 55 6.26 -15.55 -15.19
N GLY A 56 7.21 -16.38 -14.77
CA GLY A 56 8.47 -16.53 -15.49
C GLY A 56 8.16 -16.83 -16.95
N ALA A 57 8.67 -15.98 -17.85
CA ALA A 57 8.75 -16.35 -19.24
C ALA A 57 9.66 -17.59 -19.29
N ALA A 58 9.05 -18.77 -19.42
CA ALA A 58 9.75 -19.98 -19.78
C ALA A 58 10.39 -19.73 -21.15
N ARG A 59 11.66 -19.34 -21.14
CA ARG A 59 12.58 -19.41 -22.27
C ARG A 59 13.93 -19.85 -21.77
#